data_AF-A7ZCI0-F1
#
_entry.id   AF-A7ZCI0-F1
#
_cell.length_a   1.000
_cell.length_b   1.000
_cell.length_c   1.000
_cell.angle_alpha   90.00
_cell.angle_beta   90.00
_cell.angle_gamma   90.00
#
_symmetry.space_group_name_H-M   'P 1'
#
loop_
_entity.id
_entity.type
_entity.pdbx_description
1 polymer ?
#
loop_
_entity_poly.entity_id
_entity_poly.type
_entity_poly.pdbx_seq_one_letter_code
_entity_poly.pdbx_strand_id
1 'polypeptide(L)'
;MQVNKKKAVALGYNRSQDNAPKVLASGAGEIANKIISLAKEHDIPIKEDPDLIEILSKVEVDQEIPPNLYKAVAEIFSFLYKITNKK
;
A
#
# COMPACT_ATOMS: atom_id res chain seq x y z
N MET A 1 5.97 -21.36 16.87
CA MET A 1 5.97 -21.14 15.40
C MET A 1 5.35 -19.78 15.14
N GLN A 2 6.09 -18.80 14.64
CA GLN A 2 5.47 -17.55 14.17
C GLN A 2 4.69 -17.90 12.92
N VAL A 3 3.36 -17.95 13.04
CA VAL A 3 2.48 -18.01 11.88
C VAL A 3 2.75 -16.73 11.10
N ASN A 4 3.33 -16.84 9.89
CA ASN A 4 3.48 -15.72 8.98
C ASN A 4 2.08 -15.23 8.60
N LYS A 5 1.55 -14.31 9.42
CA LYS A 5 0.24 -13.71 9.19
C LYS A 5 0.38 -12.81 7.97
N LYS A 6 -0.46 -13.07 6.95
CA LYS A 6 -0.58 -12.22 5.76
C LYS A 6 -0.75 -10.77 6.19
N LYS A 7 -0.01 -9.84 5.60
CA LYS A 7 -0.10 -8.40 5.87
C LYS A 7 -0.57 -7.68 4.61
N ALA A 8 -1.25 -6.55 4.79
CA ALA A 8 -1.64 -5.67 3.71
C ALA A 8 -1.58 -4.21 4.19
N VAL A 9 -1.19 -3.32 3.27
CA VAL A 9 -1.19 -1.87 3.47
C VAL A 9 -1.88 -1.24 2.26
N ALA A 10 -2.81 -0.34 2.52
CA ALA A 10 -3.48 0.46 1.50
C ALA A 10 -2.91 1.88 1.52
N LEU A 11 -2.57 2.41 0.34
CA LEU A 11 -2.07 3.76 0.17
C LEU A 11 -3.09 4.63 -0.56
N GLY A 12 -3.14 5.90 -0.19
CA GLY A 12 -3.95 6.93 -0.84
C GLY A 12 -3.13 8.16 -1.12
N TYR A 13 -3.50 8.92 -2.14
CA TYR A 13 -2.86 10.20 -2.42
C TYR A 13 -3.82 11.17 -3.09
N ASN A 14 -4.21 12.21 -2.36
CA ASN A 14 -4.95 13.34 -2.91
C ASN A 14 -4.00 14.49 -3.20
N ARG A 15 -3.64 14.67 -4.48
CA ARG A 15 -2.71 15.73 -4.94
C ARG A 15 -3.14 17.16 -4.59
N SER A 16 -4.42 17.40 -4.31
CA SER A 16 -4.94 18.72 -3.97
C SER A 16 -4.86 19.04 -2.48
N GLN A 17 -4.61 18.04 -1.63
CA GLN A 17 -4.69 18.17 -0.16
C GLN A 17 -3.46 17.63 0.56
N ASP A 18 -2.90 16.53 0.07
CA ASP A 18 -1.79 15.83 0.71
C ASP A 18 -0.45 16.26 0.07
N ASN A 19 0.59 16.40 0.89
CA ASN A 19 1.94 16.70 0.40
C ASN A 19 2.64 15.43 -0.13
N ALA A 20 2.27 14.28 0.42
CA ALA A 20 2.77 12.97 0.03
C ALA A 20 1.65 11.92 0.11
N PRO A 21 1.83 10.75 -0.52
CA PRO A 21 0.93 9.62 -0.30
C PRO A 21 0.86 9.25 1.18
N LYS A 22 -0.27 8.72 1.63
CA LYS A 22 -0.53 8.33 3.01
C LYS A 22 -1.00 6.90 3.12
N VAL A 23 -0.84 6.32 4.31
CA VAL A 23 -1.43 5.02 4.64
C VAL A 23 -2.90 5.21 4.99
N LEU A 24 -3.80 4.59 4.22
CA LEU A 24 -5.24 4.62 4.51
C LEU A 24 -5.69 3.43 5.38
N ALA A 25 -4.98 2.31 5.28
CA ALA A 25 -5.24 1.13 6.09
C ALA A 25 -3.99 0.27 6.19
N SER A 26 -3.82 -0.43 7.31
CA SER A 26 -2.77 -1.42 7.51
C SER A 26 -3.31 -2.54 8.40
N GLY A 27 -2.94 -3.79 8.12
CA GLY A 27 -3.47 -4.91 8.88
C GLY A 27 -2.74 -6.23 8.63
N ALA A 28 -3.02 -7.20 9.51
CA ALA A 28 -2.52 -8.56 9.43
C ALA A 28 -3.64 -9.59 9.61
N GLY A 29 -3.44 -10.80 9.08
CA GLY A 29 -4.41 -11.90 9.16
C GLY A 29 -5.75 -11.52 8.52
N GLU A 30 -6.84 -11.66 9.27
CA GLU A 30 -8.20 -11.33 8.81
C GLU A 30 -8.35 -9.90 8.32
N ILE A 31 -7.71 -8.92 8.98
CA ILE A 31 -7.76 -7.52 8.55
C ILE A 31 -7.10 -7.35 7.18
N ALA A 32 -5.96 -8.00 6.96
CA ALA A 32 -5.28 -7.96 5.66
C ALA A 32 -6.15 -8.59 4.56
N ASN A 33 -6.82 -9.72 4.87
CA ASN A 33 -7.75 -10.36 3.94
C ASN A 33 -8.92 -9.43 3.59
N LYS A 34 -9.46 -8.70 4.57
CA LYS A 34 -10.54 -7.73 4.35
C LYS A 34 -10.10 -6.54 3.50
N ILE A 35 -8.91 -5.98 3.75
CA ILE A 35 -8.32 -4.90 2.94
C ILE A 35 -8.18 -5.35 1.48
N ILE A 36 -7.63 -6.55 1.25
CA ILE A 36 -7.45 -7.11 -0.09
C ILE A 36 -8.80 -7.37 -0.78
N SER A 37 -9.79 -7.85 -0.04
CA SER A 37 -11.12 -8.14 -0.61
C SER A 37 -11.81 -6.86 -1.06
N LEU A 38 -11.78 -5.82 -0.23
CA LEU A 38 -12.32 -4.49 -0.59
C LEU A 38 -11.56 -3.86 -1.76
N ALA A 39 -10.24 -3.99 -1.79
CA ALA A 39 -9.45 -3.50 -2.92
C ALA A 39 -9.89 -4.16 -4.25
N LYS A 40 -10.16 -5.47 -4.25
CA LYS A 40 -10.69 -6.17 -5.43
C LYS A 40 -12.11 -5.72 -5.80
N GLU A 41 -12.98 -5.53 -4.81
CA GLU A 41 -14.36 -5.09 -5.02
C GLU A 41 -14.44 -3.70 -5.66
N HIS A 42 -13.47 -2.83 -5.35
CA HIS A 42 -13.39 -1.46 -5.87
C HIS A 42 -12.38 -1.28 -7.02
N ASP A 43 -11.93 -2.38 -7.65
CA ASP A 43 -10.96 -2.36 -8.75
C ASP A 43 -9.66 -1.59 -8.45
N ILE A 44 -9.24 -1.59 -7.18
CA ILE A 44 -7.98 -0.98 -6.73
C ILE A 44 -6.82 -1.94 -7.06
N PRO A 45 -5.77 -1.49 -7.77
CA PRO A 45 -4.62 -2.33 -8.10
C PRO A 45 -3.92 -2.89 -6.86
N ILE A 46 -3.58 -4.18 -6.91
CA ILE A 46 -2.91 -4.90 -5.82
C ILE A 46 -1.54 -5.36 -6.31
N LYS A 47 -0.48 -4.98 -5.59
CA LYS A 47 0.89 -5.50 -5.77
C LYS A 47 1.25 -6.34 -4.55
N GLU A 48 1.68 -7.57 -4.81
CA GLU A 48 2.22 -8.45 -3.78
C GLU A 48 3.74 -8.25 -3.71
N ASP A 49 4.20 -7.73 -2.57
CA ASP A 49 5.60 -7.41 -2.35
C ASP A 49 5.92 -7.44 -0.84
N PRO A 50 6.48 -8.56 -0.33
CA PRO A 50 6.76 -8.72 1.10
C PRO A 50 7.66 -7.63 1.68
N ASP A 51 8.67 -7.19 0.91
CA ASP A 51 9.65 -6.20 1.36
C ASP A 51 8.99 -4.83 1.52
N LEU A 52 8.20 -4.40 0.53
CA LEU A 52 7.44 -3.15 0.63
C LEU A 52 6.42 -3.20 1.76
N ILE A 53 5.76 -4.34 1.98
CA ILE A 53 4.78 -4.51 3.06
C ILE A 53 5.47 -4.36 4.42
N GLU A 54 6.65 -4.96 4.62
CA GLU A 54 7.38 -4.85 5.89
C GLU A 54 7.80 -3.41 6.18
N ILE A 55 8.19 -2.66 5.15
CA ILE A 55 8.58 -1.25 5.28
C ILE A 55 7.36 -0.36 5.54
N LEU A 56 6.32 -0.46 4.71
CA LEU A 56 5.17 0.43 4.74
C LEU A 56 4.24 0.14 5.93
N SER A 57 4.21 -1.09 6.45
CA SER A 57 3.43 -1.43 7.64
C SER A 57 3.94 -0.76 8.93
N LYS A 58 5.13 -0.13 8.89
CA LYS A 58 5.69 0.66 9.99
C LYS A 58 5.14 2.09 10.04
N VAL A 59 4.48 2.56 8.98
CA VAL A 59 3.84 3.87 8.95
C VAL A 59 2.43 3.74 9.53
N GLU A 60 2.06 4.67 10.41
CA GLU A 60 0.74 4.67 11.04
C GLU A 60 -0.36 5.01 10.03
N VAL A 61 -1.57 4.50 10.29
CA VAL A 61 -2.75 4.85 9.49
C VAL A 61 -3.02 6.35 9.59
N ASP A 62 -3.47 6.93 8.49
CA ASP A 62 -3.70 8.36 8.28
C ASP A 62 -2.46 9.26 8.30
N GLN A 63 -1.25 8.66 8.35
CA GLN A 63 -0.01 9.42 8.21
C GLN A 63 0.53 9.41 6.78
N GLU A 64 1.09 10.55 6.39
CA GLU A 64 1.88 10.69 5.18
C GLU A 64 3.14 9.81 5.25
N ILE A 65 3.51 9.24 4.11
CA ILE A 65 4.73 8.46 4.00
C ILE A 65 5.93 9.39 4.26
N PRO A 66 6.86 9.02 5.16
CA PRO A 66 8.01 9.87 5.45
C PRO A 66 9.03 9.85 4.29
N PRO A 67 9.85 10.91 4.14
CA PRO A 67 10.76 11.06 3.00
C PRO A 67 11.74 9.90 2.79
N ASN A 68 12.19 9.25 3.86
CA ASN A 68 13.09 8.10 3.80
C ASN A 68 12.45 6.87 3.11
N LEU A 69 11.13 6.84 2.96
CA LEU A 69 10.38 5.77 2.31
C LEU A 69 9.89 6.13 0.90
N TYR A 70 10.22 7.32 0.38
CA TYR A 70 9.78 7.74 -0.95
C TYR A 70 10.25 6.81 -2.06
N LYS A 71 11.42 6.17 -1.92
CA LYS A 71 11.92 5.20 -2.88
C LYS A 71 10.99 3.97 -2.99
N ALA A 72 10.47 3.49 -1.86
CA ALA A 72 9.52 2.39 -1.82
C ALA A 72 8.20 2.76 -2.51
N VAL A 73 7.72 3.99 -2.30
CA VAL A 73 6.50 4.50 -2.95
C VAL A 73 6.69 4.73 -4.45
N ALA A 74 7.86 5.22 -4.88
CA ALA A 74 8.18 5.40 -6.30
C ALA A 74 8.10 4.07 -7.07
N GLU A 75 8.45 2.95 -6.45
CA GLU A 75 8.29 1.63 -7.05
C GLU A 75 6.81 1.28 -7.29
N ILE A 76 5.93 1.64 -6.35
CA ILE A 76 4.48 1.45 -6.50
C ILE A 76 3.94 2.29 -7.66
N PHE A 77 4.35 3.55 -7.78
CA PHE A 77 3.97 4.39 -8.92
C PHE A 77 4.50 3.85 -10.25
N SER A 78 5.72 3.31 -10.28
CA SER A 78 6.28 2.65 -11.47
C SER A 78 5.46 1.43 -11.86
N PHE A 79 5.04 0.61 -10.88
CA PHE A 79 4.12 -0.51 -11.12
C PHE A 79 2.78 -0.02 -11.69
N LEU A 80 2.16 0.99 -11.07
CA LEU A 80 0.91 1.57 -11.56
C LEU A 80 1.04 2.05 -13.00
N TYR A 81 2.11 2.79 -13.32
CA TYR A 81 2.37 3.25 -14.67
C TYR A 81 2.50 2.09 -15.66
N LYS A 82 3.21 1.01 -15.31
CA LYS A 82 3.36 -0.16 -16.19
C LYS A 82 2.04 -0.84 -16.51
N ILE A 83 1.11 -0.92 -15.56
CA ILE A 83 -0.19 -1.56 -15.77
C ILE A 83 -1.20 -0.63 -16.46
N THR A 84 -1.11 0.69 -16.25
CA THR A 84 -2.02 1.66 -16.88
C THR A 84 -1.57 2.05 -18.29
N ASN A 85 -0.27 2.02 -18.57
CA ASN A 85 0.31 2.46 -19.85
C ASN A 85 0.52 1.31 -20.84
N LYS A 86 0.07 0.10 -20.50
CA LYS A 86 0.01 -1.05 -21.41
C LYS A 86 -1.20 -0.90 -22.35
N LYS A 87 -1.13 0.07 -23.25
CA LYS A 87 -1.97 0.16 -24.45
C LYS A 87 -1.28 -0.52 -25.61
#